data_AF-A0A7V2W7Q7-F1
#
_entry.id   AF-A0A7V2W7Q7-F1
#
_cell.length_a   1.000
_cell.length_b   1.000
_cell.length_c   1.000
_cell.angle_alpha   90.00
_cell.angle_beta   90.00
_cell.angle_gamma   90.00
#
_symmetry.space_group_name_H-M   'P 1'
#
loop_
_entity.id
_entity.type
_entity.pdbx_description
1 polymer ?
#
loop_
_entity_poly.entity_id
_entity_poly.type
_entity_poly.pdbx_seq_one_letter_code
_entity_poly.pdbx_strand_id
1 'polypeptide(L)'
;MDNLKKYESIIKNVIRKYAVYYKESNLEEYEKQLVFDSENHHYFLMDVGWNDMKRIHFCLLHIDIKNDKIWIQKDFTENGVATDL
;
A
#
# COMPACT_ATOMS: atom_id res chain seq x y z
N MET A 1 -6.77 15.92 15.18
CA MET A 1 -7.00 16.42 13.79
C MET A 1 -5.70 16.58 13.00
N ASP A 2 -4.69 17.30 13.51
CA ASP A 2 -3.43 17.50 12.76
C ASP A 2 -2.61 16.21 12.58
N ASN A 3 -2.55 15.35 13.60
CA ASN A 3 -1.85 14.07 13.50
C ASN A 3 -2.48 13.12 12.48
N LEU A 4 -3.81 13.09 12.38
CA LEU A 4 -4.52 12.24 11.42
C LEU A 4 -4.15 12.60 9.97
N LYS A 5 -4.25 13.89 9.61
CA LYS A 5 -3.87 14.37 8.27
C LYS A 5 -2.39 14.15 7.99
N LYS A 6 -1.53 14.30 9.02
CA LYS A 6 -0.10 14.02 8.92
C LYS A 6 0.15 12.54 8.61
N TYR A 7 -0.42 11.62 9.39
CA TYR A 7 -0.26 10.18 9.18
C TYR A 7 -0.82 9.74 7.84
N GLU A 8 -2.01 10.21 7.45
CA GLU A 8 -2.59 9.92 6.14
C GLU A 8 -1.65 10.35 5.00
N SER A 9 -1.08 11.56 5.09
CA SER A 9 -0.14 12.07 4.08
C SER A 9 1.13 11.22 4.00
N ILE A 10 1.72 10.87 5.15
CA ILE A 10 2.90 10.01 5.23
C ILE A 10 2.60 8.63 4.61
N ILE A 11 1.53 7.96 5.06
CA ILE A 11 1.15 6.62 4.60
C ILE A 11 0.92 6.62 3.09
N LYS A 12 0.14 7.56 2.55
CA LYS A 12 -0.09 7.64 1.10
C LYS A 12 1.19 7.87 0.31
N ASN A 13 2.12 8.67 0.83
CA ASN A 13 3.40 8.92 0.17
C ASN A 13 4.30 7.69 0.20
N VAL A 14 4.37 7.00 1.34
CA VAL A 14 5.12 5.74 1.46
C VAL A 14 4.56 4.68 0.51
N ILE A 15 3.25 4.46 0.49
CA ILE A 15 2.62 3.51 -0.43
C ILE A 15 2.89 3.87 -1.90
N ARG A 16 2.81 5.15 -2.28
CA ARG A 16 3.16 5.59 -3.64
C ARG A 16 4.62 5.31 -4.00
N LYS A 17 5.55 5.57 -3.07
CA LYS A 17 6.97 5.25 -3.27
C LYS A 17 7.17 3.76 -3.51
N TYR A 18 6.52 2.92 -2.71
CA TYR A 18 6.59 1.46 -2.88
C TYR A 18 5.95 0.98 -4.18
N ALA A 19 4.85 1.59 -4.62
CA ALA A 19 4.24 1.27 -5.91
C ALA A 19 5.19 1.57 -7.09
N VAL A 20 5.98 2.65 -7.00
CA VAL A 20 7.02 2.99 -7.99
C VAL A 20 8.24 2.08 -7.86
N TYR A 21 8.68 1.79 -6.64
CA TYR A 21 9.85 0.93 -6.37
C TYR A 21 9.63 -0.49 -6.89
N TYR A 22 8.47 -1.08 -6.60
CA TYR A 22 8.08 -2.42 -7.08
C TYR A 22 7.46 -2.42 -8.48
N LYS A 23 7.63 -1.33 -9.24
CA LYS A 23 7.16 -1.29 -10.62
C LYS A 23 8.08 -2.17 -11.47
N GLU A 24 7.58 -3.34 -11.86
CA GLU A 24 8.30 -4.19 -12.79
C GLU A 24 8.26 -3.62 -14.21
N SER A 25 9.29 -3.94 -15.00
CA SER A 25 9.41 -3.53 -16.41
C SER A 25 8.37 -4.20 -17.32
N ASN A 26 7.76 -5.31 -16.89
CA ASN A 26 6.72 -6.04 -17.62
C ASN A 26 5.34 -5.74 -17.03
N LEU A 27 4.80 -4.56 -17.33
CA LEU A 27 3.47 -4.10 -16.91
C LEU A 27 2.30 -4.89 -17.52
N GLU A 28 2.57 -5.91 -18.35
CA GLU A 28 1.52 -6.63 -19.09
C GLU A 28 0.79 -7.67 -18.22
N GLU A 29 1.43 -8.23 -17.20
CA GLU A 29 0.83 -9.31 -16.40
C GLU A 29 0.02 -8.79 -15.20
N TYR A 30 0.45 -7.71 -14.55
CA TYR A 30 -0.28 -7.12 -13.43
C TYR A 30 0.08 -5.66 -13.18
N GLU A 31 -0.84 -4.96 -12.53
CA GLU A 31 -0.68 -3.57 -12.15
C GLU A 31 -0.62 -3.40 -10.63
N LYS A 32 0.02 -2.30 -10.21
CA LYS A 32 0.00 -1.81 -8.83
C LYS A 32 -1.22 -0.90 -8.65
N GLN A 33 -2.21 -1.34 -7.89
CA GLN A 33 -3.37 -0.52 -7.54
C GLN A 33 -3.18 0.13 -6.16
N LEU A 34 -3.37 1.44 -6.10
CA LEU A 34 -3.42 2.20 -4.86
C LEU A 34 -4.88 2.33 -4.41
N VAL A 35 -5.23 1.71 -3.30
CA VAL A 35 -6.58 1.80 -2.74
C VAL A 35 -6.51 2.63 -1.48
N PHE A 36 -7.00 3.86 -1.55
CA PHE A 36 -6.99 4.81 -0.44
C PHE A 36 -8.41 5.15 -0.03
N ASP A 37 -8.85 4.55 1.08
CA ASP A 37 -10.07 4.94 1.77
C ASP A 37 -9.71 5.94 2.87
N SER A 38 -9.77 7.23 2.53
CA SER A 38 -9.51 8.31 3.48
C SER A 38 -10.61 8.47 4.52
N GLU A 39 -11.83 8.03 4.23
CA GLU A 39 -12.98 8.19 5.13
C GLU A 39 -12.89 7.19 6.28
N ASN A 40 -12.51 5.95 5.98
CA ASN A 40 -12.36 4.88 6.97
C ASN A 40 -10.91 4.63 7.40
N HIS A 41 -9.96 5.37 6.82
CA HIS A 41 -8.52 5.30 7.11
C HIS A 41 -7.88 3.94 6.81
N HIS A 42 -8.22 3.37 5.65
CA HIS A 42 -7.64 2.13 5.14
C HIS A 42 -6.84 2.40 3.86
N TYR A 43 -5.58 1.96 3.84
CA TYR A 43 -4.67 2.24 2.73
C TYR A 43 -3.96 0.96 2.28
N PHE A 44 -4.09 0.64 0.99
CA PHE A 44 -3.54 -0.59 0.41
C PHE A 44 -2.64 -0.31 -0.79
N LEU A 45 -1.64 -1.16 -0.95
CA LEU A 45 -0.97 -1.43 -2.20
C LEU A 45 -1.32 -2.85 -2.65
N MET A 46 -1.96 -2.97 -3.80
CA MET A 46 -2.42 -4.25 -4.35
C MET A 46 -1.71 -4.55 -5.66
N ASP A 47 -1.36 -5.82 -5.87
CA ASP A 47 -1.00 -6.38 -7.15
C ASP A 47 -2.23 -7.03 -7.74
N VAL A 48 -2.65 -6.56 -8.91
CA VAL A 48 -3.92 -6.97 -9.54
C VAL A 48 -3.67 -7.25 -11.01
N GLY A 49 -3.96 -8.47 -11.46
CA GLY A 49 -3.68 -8.85 -12.83
C GLY A 49 -3.88 -10.34 -13.10
N TRP A 50 -3.28 -10.81 -14.18
CA TRP A 50 -3.31 -12.19 -14.64
C TRP A 50 -1.95 -12.54 -15.26
N ASN A 51 -1.41 -13.68 -14.86
CA ASN A 51 -0.32 -14.32 -15.60
C ASN A 51 -0.90 -15.60 -16.20
N ASP A 52 -1.06 -15.63 -17.52
CA ASP A 52 -1.84 -16.63 -18.26
C ASP A 52 -3.24 -16.84 -17.64
N MET A 53 -3.52 -18.06 -17.17
CA MET A 53 -4.79 -18.43 -16.52
C MET A 53 -4.77 -18.23 -14.99
N LYS A 54 -3.68 -17.71 -14.43
CA LYS A 54 -3.51 -17.53 -12.99
C LYS A 54 -3.85 -16.11 -12.57
N ARG A 55 -4.84 -15.98 -11.68
CA ARG A 55 -5.21 -14.70 -11.08
C ARG A 55 -4.09 -14.18 -10.17
N ILE A 56 -3.68 -12.94 -10.39
CA ILE A 56 -2.87 -12.16 -9.45
C ILE A 56 -3.82 -11.21 -8.71
N HIS A 57 -3.93 -11.42 -7.39
CA HIS A 57 -4.73 -10.58 -6.49
C HIS A 57 -4.09 -10.62 -5.11
N PHE A 58 -3.09 -9.78 -4.90
CA PHE A 58 -2.22 -9.85 -3.73
C PHE A 58 -2.10 -8.49 -3.06
N CYS A 59 -2.34 -8.45 -1.75
CA CYS A 59 -2.08 -7.25 -0.95
C CYS A 59 -0.60 -7.21 -0.55
N LEU A 60 0.15 -6.23 -1.06
CA LEU A 60 1.56 -6.02 -0.72
C LEU A 60 1.70 -5.24 0.58
N LEU A 61 0.94 -4.14 0.72
CA LEU A 61 0.86 -3.34 1.94
C LEU A 61 -0.60 -3.10 2.32
N HIS A 62 -0.88 -3.17 3.62
CA HIS A 62 -2.15 -2.75 4.21
C HIS A 62 -1.86 -2.03 5.52
N ILE A 63 -2.21 -0.75 5.55
CA ILE A 63 -1.97 0.14 6.69
C ILE A 63 -3.27 0.85 7.04
N ASP A 64 -3.60 0.87 8.32
CA ASP A 64 -4.73 1.63 8.85
C ASP A 64 -4.27 2.78 9.74
N ILE A 65 -5.16 3.75 9.95
CA ILE A 65 -5.09 4.63 11.12
C ILE A 65 -6.26 4.29 12.04
N LYS A 66 -5.97 3.83 13.26
CA LYS A 66 -6.98 3.52 14.28
C LYS A 66 -6.59 4.15 15.61
N ASN A 67 -7.51 4.91 16.21
CA ASN A 67 -7.30 5.61 17.48
C ASN A 67 -6.02 6.47 17.46
N ASP A 68 -5.86 7.30 16.41
CA ASP A 68 -4.68 8.15 16.18
C ASP A 68 -3.33 7.40 16.18
N LYS A 69 -3.33 6.11 15.80
CA LYS A 69 -2.11 5.30 15.64
C LYS A 69 -2.09 4.64 14.28
N ILE A 70 -0.90 4.43 13.75
CA ILE A 70 -0.68 3.67 12.53
C ILE A 70 -0.67 2.18 12.86
N TRP A 71 -1.45 1.39 12.13
CA TRP A 71 -1.51 -0.06 12.25
C TRP A 71 -1.07 -0.69 10.95
N ILE A 72 0.03 -1.44 10.98
CA ILE A 72 0.50 -2.21 9.83
C ILE A 72 -0.20 -3.57 9.90
N GLN A 73 -1.22 -3.76 9.06
CA GLN A 73 -2.00 -5.02 9.01
C GLN A 73 -1.29 -6.08 8.18
N LYS A 74 -0.63 -5.65 7.11
CA LYS A 74 0.18 -6.50 6.25
C LYS A 74 1.36 -5.72 5.69
N ASP A 75 2.51 -6.38 5.70
CA ASP A 75 3.75 -5.85 5.16
C ASP A 75 4.54 -6.97 4.49
N PHE A 76 4.73 -6.81 3.18
CA PHE A 76 5.53 -7.71 2.35
C PHE A 76 6.81 -7.06 1.83
N THR A 77 7.22 -5.94 2.43
CA THR A 77 8.50 -5.30 2.15
C THR A 77 9.64 -6.02 2.88
N GLU A 78 10.85 -5.99 2.33
CA GLU A 78 11.99 -6.70 2.92
C GLU A 78 12.47 -6.07 4.23
N ASN A 79 12.51 -4.73 4.29
CA ASN A 79 13.01 -3.98 5.44
C ASN A 79 11.93 -3.62 6.46
N GLY A 80 10.66 -3.82 6.12
CA GLY A 80 9.51 -3.42 6.90
C GLY A 80 9.15 -1.93 6.68
N VAL A 81 7.89 -1.66 6.34
CA VAL A 81 7.37 -0.32 6.06
C VAL A 81 7.45 0.62 7.27
N ALA A 82 7.55 0.07 8.48
CA ALA A 82 7.69 0.83 9.72
C ALA A 82 8.92 1.75 9.72
N THR A 83 9.98 1.43 8.98
CA THR A 83 11.19 2.27 8.91
C THR A 83 11.01 3.52 8.03
N ASP A 84 9.98 3.54 7.18
CA ASP A 84 9.68 4.64 6.26
C ASP A 84 8.52 5.54 6.72
N LEU A 85 7.84 5.16 7.82
CA LEU A 85 6.69 5.86 8.41
C LEU A 85 7.09 6.93 9.44
#